data_AF-A0A969GV89-F1
#
_entry.id   AF-A0A969GV89-F1
#
_cell.length_a   1.000
_cell.length_b   1.000
_cell.length_c   1.000
_cell.angle_alpha   90.00
_cell.angle_beta   90.00
_cell.angle_gamma   90.00
#
_symmetry.space_group_name_H-M   'P 1'
#
loop_
_entity.id
_entity.type
_entity.pdbx_description
1 polymer ?
#
loop_
_entity_poly.entity_id
_entity_poly.type
_entity_poly.pdbx_seq_one_letter_code
_entity_poly.pdbx_strand_id
1 'polypeptide(L)'
;PRRLALRAQQQVLDFESTVEEYLRNTDKEELNPEGIKRDLQLLVQDPRFGLRNLGDRLSRFDRNTLVALLSQRKDMTPEEAERVVGQIESVRDQIVTQFRNVQYRIQAVIDGIFARIRNYLNALERPELNYDGIKRDLRTLFNDPQAGFDALRGRLGQVDRGTLVALLSSREDISEADANRIIDQVEGARFSVLQRAERLQQDAQRRIEAAKRQAQIQADETRKAAATAAWWLFATALVSAAASAGAGWLAVL
;
A
#
# COMPACT_ATOMS: atom_id res chain seq x y z
N PRO A 1 -2.46 31.34 4.51
CA PRO A 1 -1.73 30.40 5.40
C PRO A 1 -2.54 29.20 5.93
N ARG A 2 -3.87 29.31 6.11
CA ARG A 2 -4.71 28.21 6.66
C ARG A 2 -5.06 27.07 5.69
N ARG A 3 -4.83 27.24 4.38
CA ARG A 3 -5.14 26.21 3.35
C ARG A 3 -4.00 25.21 3.08
N LEU A 4 -2.81 25.45 3.65
CA LEU A 4 -1.64 24.56 3.48
C LEU A 4 -1.49 23.58 4.66
N ALA A 5 -1.93 23.99 5.86
CA ALA A 5 -1.82 23.17 7.07
C ALA A 5 -2.75 21.94 7.07
N LEU A 6 -3.85 21.96 6.29
CA LEU A 6 -4.76 20.82 6.16
C LEU A 6 -4.27 19.72 5.21
N ARG A 7 -3.20 19.96 4.42
CA ARG A 7 -2.62 18.94 3.52
C ARG A 7 -1.48 18.14 4.15
N ALA A 8 -0.91 18.62 5.25
CA ALA A 8 0.30 18.03 5.83
C ALA A 8 0.03 16.97 6.93
N GLN A 9 -1.24 16.72 7.26
CA GLN A 9 -1.63 15.72 8.26
C GLN A 9 -2.38 14.58 7.57
N GLN A 10 -1.67 13.46 7.40
CA GLN A 10 -2.28 12.14 7.22
C GLN A 10 -3.10 11.87 5.94
N GLN A 11 -2.55 12.14 4.74
CA GLN A 11 -2.97 11.28 3.63
C GLN A 11 -2.26 9.94 3.79
N VAL A 12 -2.99 8.94 4.29
CA VAL A 12 -2.93 7.64 3.61
C VAL A 12 -3.13 8.00 2.15
N LEU A 13 -2.07 7.95 1.34
CA LEU A 13 -2.21 8.20 -0.09
C LEU A 13 -3.22 7.18 -0.57
N ASP A 14 -4.43 7.66 -0.84
CA ASP A 14 -5.43 6.82 -1.45
C ASP A 14 -5.08 6.73 -2.92
N PHE A 15 -5.27 5.55 -3.47
CA PHE A 15 -4.96 5.28 -4.87
C PHE A 15 -5.77 6.22 -5.78
N GLU A 16 -7.01 6.50 -5.40
CA GLU A 16 -7.91 7.44 -6.07
C GLU A 16 -7.31 8.85 -6.14
N SER A 17 -6.84 9.40 -5.01
CA SER A 17 -6.20 10.73 -4.96
C SER A 17 -4.92 10.80 -5.79
N THR A 18 -4.15 9.70 -5.84
CA THR A 18 -2.91 9.65 -6.63
C THR A 18 -3.19 9.69 -8.13
N VAL A 19 -4.24 8.99 -8.57
CA VAL A 19 -4.70 9.03 -9.96
C VAL A 19 -5.30 10.40 -10.30
N GLU A 20 -6.06 11.02 -9.38
CA GLU A 20 -6.56 12.37 -9.60
C GLU A 20 -5.42 13.39 -9.76
N GLU A 21 -4.40 13.32 -8.91
CA GLU A 21 -3.24 14.21 -8.98
C GLU A 21 -2.45 14.01 -10.27
N TYR A 22 -2.26 12.76 -10.68
CA TYR A 22 -1.71 12.41 -11.99
C TYR A 22 -2.48 13.09 -13.13
N LEU A 23 -3.81 12.91 -13.18
CA LEU A 23 -4.63 13.49 -14.26
C LEU A 23 -4.66 15.03 -14.26
N ARG A 24 -4.50 15.66 -13.10
CA ARG A 24 -4.43 17.12 -12.98
C ARG A 24 -3.09 17.69 -13.43
N ASN A 25 -1.99 16.99 -13.14
CA ASN A 25 -0.64 17.54 -13.27
C ASN A 25 0.13 17.02 -14.49
N THR A 26 -0.31 15.93 -15.11
CA THR A 26 0.33 15.39 -16.32
C THR A 26 0.05 16.28 -17.52
N ASP A 27 1.11 16.58 -18.28
CA ASP A 27 1.02 17.34 -19.52
C ASP A 27 0.07 16.65 -20.51
N LYS A 28 -0.71 17.45 -21.23
CA LYS A 28 -1.73 16.94 -22.17
C LYS A 28 -1.14 15.98 -23.21
N GLU A 29 0.10 16.22 -23.63
CA GLU A 29 0.81 15.38 -24.61
C GLU A 29 1.11 13.97 -24.07
N GLU A 30 1.32 13.83 -22.76
CA GLU A 30 1.57 12.55 -22.08
C GLU A 30 0.27 11.80 -21.74
N LEU A 31 -0.89 12.46 -21.80
CA LEU A 31 -2.22 11.85 -21.71
C LEU A 31 -2.64 11.16 -23.02
N ASN A 32 -1.70 10.43 -23.60
CA ASN A 32 -1.89 9.52 -24.73
C ASN A 32 -1.86 8.06 -24.25
N PRO A 33 -2.28 7.07 -25.06
CA PRO A 33 -2.38 5.68 -24.61
C PRO A 33 -1.08 5.09 -24.07
N GLU A 34 0.08 5.43 -24.65
CA GLU A 34 1.38 4.89 -24.23
C GLU A 34 1.89 5.54 -22.95
N GLY A 35 1.69 6.86 -22.78
CA GLY A 35 2.00 7.59 -21.54
C GLY A 35 1.14 7.08 -20.38
N ILE A 36 -0.18 7.06 -20.57
CA ILE A 36 -1.15 6.57 -19.58
C ILE A 36 -0.82 5.13 -19.16
N LYS A 37 -0.49 4.26 -20.12
CA LYS A 37 -0.11 2.87 -19.83
C LYS A 37 1.14 2.77 -18.96
N ARG A 38 2.19 3.52 -19.31
CA ARG A 38 3.45 3.55 -18.56
C ARG A 38 3.21 4.01 -17.12
N ASP A 39 2.49 5.10 -16.95
CA ASP A 39 2.31 5.73 -15.65
C ASP A 39 1.34 4.94 -14.76
N LEU A 40 0.22 4.46 -15.32
CA LEU A 40 -0.67 3.56 -14.59
C LEU A 40 0.05 2.26 -14.20
N GLN A 41 0.92 1.70 -15.04
CA GLN A 41 1.71 0.53 -14.67
C GLN A 41 2.61 0.80 -13.45
N LEU A 42 3.25 1.97 -13.38
CA LEU A 42 4.07 2.35 -12.22
C LEU A 42 3.23 2.53 -10.95
N LEU A 43 2.08 3.21 -11.06
CA LEU A 43 1.16 3.41 -9.94
C LEU A 43 0.64 2.10 -9.38
N VAL A 44 0.34 1.15 -10.26
CA VAL A 44 -0.17 -0.17 -9.91
C VAL A 44 0.89 -1.08 -9.30
N GLN A 45 2.16 -0.88 -9.65
CA GLN A 45 3.30 -1.62 -9.08
C GLN A 45 3.80 -1.03 -7.76
N ASP A 46 3.27 0.11 -7.33
CA ASP A 46 3.73 0.78 -6.13
C ASP A 46 3.36 -0.05 -4.87
N PRO A 47 4.37 -0.52 -4.12
CA PRO A 47 4.16 -1.39 -2.96
C PRO A 47 3.38 -0.71 -1.83
N ARG A 48 3.27 0.63 -1.82
CA ARG A 48 2.50 1.39 -0.82
C ARG A 48 1.00 1.14 -0.93
N PHE A 49 0.48 0.91 -2.13
CA PHE A 49 -0.93 0.63 -2.34
C PHE A 49 -1.25 -0.85 -2.08
N GLY A 50 -0.25 -1.74 -2.18
CA GLY A 50 -0.42 -3.18 -2.03
C GLY A 50 -1.21 -3.79 -3.20
N LEU A 51 -0.94 -5.06 -3.52
CA LEU A 51 -1.64 -5.77 -4.60
C LEU A 51 -3.11 -6.09 -4.28
N ARG A 52 -3.52 -5.90 -3.03
CA ARG A 52 -4.87 -6.21 -2.55
C ARG A 52 -5.91 -5.34 -3.26
N ASN A 53 -6.88 -5.97 -3.90
CA ASN A 53 -8.04 -5.33 -4.52
C ASN A 53 -7.68 -4.34 -5.63
N LEU A 54 -6.53 -4.52 -6.29
CA LEU A 54 -6.12 -3.67 -7.41
C LEU A 54 -7.20 -3.60 -8.50
N GLY A 55 -7.80 -4.75 -8.84
CA GLY A 55 -8.93 -4.81 -9.75
C GLY A 55 -10.12 -3.98 -9.25
N ASP A 56 -10.46 -4.10 -7.97
CA ASP A 56 -11.57 -3.33 -7.38
C ASP A 56 -11.26 -1.83 -7.36
N ARG A 57 -10.04 -1.42 -7.02
CA ARG A 57 -9.63 -0.01 -7.00
C ARG A 57 -9.66 0.59 -8.39
N LEU A 58 -9.12 -0.12 -9.39
CA LEU A 58 -9.21 0.30 -10.79
C LEU A 58 -10.66 0.39 -11.26
N SER A 59 -11.55 -0.47 -10.76
CA SER A 59 -12.98 -0.46 -11.11
C SER A 59 -13.80 0.65 -10.44
N ARG A 60 -13.28 1.31 -9.39
CA ARG A 60 -13.98 2.39 -8.68
C ARG A 60 -13.95 3.73 -9.40
N PHE A 61 -13.11 3.87 -10.43
CA PHE A 61 -13.08 5.09 -11.23
C PHE A 61 -14.32 5.20 -12.11
N ASP A 62 -15.25 6.08 -11.70
CA ASP A 62 -16.41 6.44 -12.49
C ASP A 62 -15.99 7.36 -13.66
N ARG A 63 -16.44 7.00 -14.86
CA ARG A 63 -16.16 7.75 -16.09
C ARG A 63 -16.53 9.22 -15.96
N ASN A 64 -17.70 9.52 -15.39
CA ASN A 64 -18.20 10.89 -15.27
C ASN A 64 -17.32 11.72 -14.33
N THR A 65 -16.83 11.11 -13.25
CA THR A 65 -15.88 11.76 -12.34
C THR A 65 -14.57 12.11 -13.07
N LEU A 66 -14.03 11.20 -13.87
CA LEU A 66 -12.81 11.46 -14.65
C LEU A 66 -13.02 12.53 -15.72
N VAL A 67 -14.16 12.52 -16.41
CA VAL A 67 -14.49 13.54 -17.42
C VAL A 67 -14.63 14.91 -16.75
N ALA A 68 -15.36 15.00 -15.62
CA ALA A 68 -15.53 16.23 -14.86
C ALA A 68 -14.19 16.76 -14.33
N LEU A 69 -13.28 15.87 -13.93
CA LEU A 69 -11.93 16.21 -13.48
C LEU A 69 -11.11 16.84 -14.61
N LEU A 70 -11.05 16.18 -15.77
CA LEU A 70 -10.25 16.63 -16.91
C LEU A 70 -10.84 17.88 -17.57
N SER A 71 -12.17 18.03 -17.59
CA SER A 71 -12.86 19.22 -18.11
C SER A 71 -12.62 20.49 -17.29
N GLN A 72 -12.10 20.38 -16.06
CA GLN A 72 -11.69 21.54 -15.26
C GLN A 72 -10.36 22.14 -15.73
N ARG A 73 -9.59 21.42 -16.56
CA ARG A 73 -8.30 21.91 -17.04
C ARG A 73 -8.51 22.99 -18.10
N LYS A 74 -7.64 24.00 -18.09
CA LYS A 74 -7.72 25.13 -19.05
C LYS A 74 -7.18 24.79 -20.44
N ASP A 75 -6.40 23.73 -20.55
CA ASP A 75 -5.73 23.27 -21.77
C ASP A 75 -6.52 22.19 -22.53
N MET A 76 -7.75 21.88 -22.09
CA MET A 76 -8.54 20.76 -22.61
C MET A 76 -10.01 21.15 -22.84
N THR A 77 -10.58 20.77 -23.98
CA THR A 77 -12.03 20.88 -24.23
C THR A 77 -12.80 19.70 -23.63
N PRO A 78 -14.12 19.80 -23.43
CA PRO A 78 -14.94 18.67 -22.95
C PRO A 78 -14.82 17.42 -23.84
N GLU A 79 -14.76 17.58 -25.16
CA GLU A 79 -14.64 16.48 -26.12
C GLU A 79 -13.24 15.83 -26.09
N GLU A 80 -12.20 16.61 -25.78
CA GLU A 80 -10.86 16.09 -25.54
C GLU A 80 -10.79 15.31 -24.23
N ALA A 81 -11.43 15.82 -23.16
CA ALA A 81 -11.53 15.11 -21.88
C ALA A 81 -12.22 13.76 -22.05
N GLU A 82 -13.34 13.70 -22.77
CA GLU A 82 -14.03 12.43 -23.06
C GLU A 82 -13.15 11.43 -23.82
N ARG A 83 -12.37 11.91 -24.79
CA ARG A 83 -11.42 11.06 -25.53
C ARG A 83 -10.32 10.51 -24.62
N VAL A 84 -9.71 11.34 -23.79
CA VAL A 84 -8.66 10.93 -22.85
C VAL A 84 -9.22 9.91 -21.85
N VAL A 85 -10.43 10.12 -21.32
CA VAL A 85 -11.06 9.14 -20.41
C VAL A 85 -11.28 7.80 -21.10
N GLY A 86 -11.73 7.78 -22.36
CA GLY A 86 -11.84 6.53 -23.12
C GLY A 86 -10.50 5.80 -23.28
N GLN A 87 -9.39 6.53 -23.45
CA GLN A 87 -8.05 5.95 -23.48
C GLN A 87 -7.64 5.36 -22.12
N ILE A 88 -7.91 6.10 -21.03
CA ILE A 88 -7.67 5.63 -19.66
C ILE A 88 -8.44 4.33 -19.39
N GLU A 89 -9.73 4.27 -19.76
CA GLU A 89 -10.56 3.08 -19.59
C GLU A 89 -10.00 1.88 -20.37
N SER A 90 -9.63 2.09 -21.64
CA SER A 90 -9.02 1.03 -22.46
C SER A 90 -7.71 0.52 -21.85
N VAL A 91 -6.83 1.42 -21.42
CA VAL A 91 -5.55 1.05 -20.79
C VAL A 91 -5.78 0.33 -19.46
N ARG A 92 -6.69 0.83 -18.63
CA ARG A 92 -7.11 0.20 -17.38
C ARG A 92 -7.57 -1.24 -17.63
N ASP A 93 -8.46 -1.45 -18.59
CA ASP A 93 -9.03 -2.76 -18.90
C ASP A 93 -7.97 -3.74 -19.40
N GLN A 94 -7.01 -3.26 -20.21
CA GLN A 94 -5.83 -4.03 -20.62
C GLN A 94 -4.98 -4.44 -19.42
N ILE A 95 -4.66 -3.51 -18.52
CA ILE A 95 -3.87 -3.78 -17.30
C ILE A 95 -4.61 -4.81 -16.42
N VAL A 96 -5.90 -4.60 -16.14
CA VAL A 96 -6.71 -5.53 -15.32
C VAL A 96 -6.71 -6.94 -15.94
N THR A 97 -6.88 -7.03 -17.25
CA THR A 97 -6.86 -8.31 -17.97
C THR A 97 -5.49 -8.99 -17.90
N GLN A 98 -4.41 -8.23 -18.08
CA GLN A 98 -3.03 -8.73 -17.93
C GLN A 98 -2.79 -9.28 -16.52
N PHE A 99 -3.18 -8.53 -15.48
CA PHE A 99 -3.04 -8.98 -14.10
C PHE A 99 -3.82 -10.26 -13.81
N ARG A 100 -5.08 -10.36 -14.27
CA ARG A 100 -5.87 -11.60 -14.14
C ARG A 100 -5.19 -12.78 -14.83
N ASN A 101 -4.66 -12.58 -16.03
CA ASN A 101 -3.94 -13.64 -16.76
C ASN A 101 -2.66 -14.09 -16.03
N VAL A 102 -1.91 -13.14 -15.45
CA VAL A 102 -0.74 -13.46 -14.62
C VAL A 102 -1.17 -14.26 -13.38
N GLN A 103 -2.24 -13.85 -12.70
CA GLN A 103 -2.78 -14.58 -11.55
C GLN A 103 -3.18 -16.02 -11.91
N TYR A 104 -3.88 -16.23 -13.02
CA TYR A 104 -4.24 -17.58 -13.48
C TYR A 104 -3.02 -18.44 -13.80
N ARG A 105 -2.02 -17.87 -14.48
CA ARG A 105 -0.76 -18.59 -14.79
C ARG A 105 -0.01 -18.97 -13.53
N ILE A 106 0.13 -18.04 -12.58
CA ILE A 106 0.80 -18.30 -11.30
C ILE A 106 0.04 -19.39 -10.53
N GLN A 107 -1.28 -19.30 -10.45
CA GLN A 107 -2.09 -20.31 -9.76
C GLN A 107 -1.91 -21.70 -10.38
N ALA A 108 -1.92 -21.79 -11.73
CA ALA A 108 -1.67 -23.04 -12.45
C ALA A 108 -0.24 -23.59 -12.21
N VAL A 109 0.78 -22.72 -12.20
CA VAL A 109 2.16 -23.12 -11.90
C VAL A 109 2.28 -23.64 -10.47
N ILE A 110 1.71 -22.93 -9.50
CA ILE A 110 1.68 -23.34 -8.09
C ILE A 110 0.99 -24.70 -7.94
N ASP A 111 -0.19 -24.86 -8.56
CA ASP A 111 -0.94 -26.12 -8.49
C ASP A 111 -0.16 -27.27 -9.16
N GLY A 112 0.49 -27.03 -10.30
CA GLY A 112 1.26 -28.02 -11.04
C GLY A 112 2.55 -28.45 -10.33
N ILE A 113 3.36 -27.50 -9.86
CA ILE A 113 4.58 -27.81 -9.08
C ILE A 113 4.20 -28.55 -7.82
N PHE A 114 3.18 -28.05 -7.11
CA PHE A 114 2.85 -28.62 -5.82
C PHE A 114 2.12 -29.95 -5.87
N ALA A 115 1.35 -30.24 -6.92
CA ALA A 115 0.77 -31.56 -7.11
C ALA A 115 1.85 -32.66 -7.16
N ARG A 116 3.02 -32.36 -7.75
CA ARG A 116 4.14 -33.30 -7.88
C ARG A 116 4.82 -33.61 -6.55
N ILE A 117 4.89 -32.63 -5.65
CA ILE A 117 5.62 -32.76 -4.37
C ILE A 117 4.69 -33.00 -3.17
N ARG A 118 3.36 -32.90 -3.33
CA ARG A 118 2.38 -33.03 -2.23
C ARG A 118 2.56 -34.31 -1.44
N ASN A 119 2.53 -35.46 -2.12
CA ASN A 119 2.61 -36.76 -1.46
C ASN A 119 3.93 -36.92 -0.73
N TYR A 120 5.01 -36.48 -1.37
CA TYR A 120 6.35 -36.50 -0.80
C TYR A 120 6.45 -35.64 0.47
N LEU A 121 6.06 -34.36 0.42
CA LEU A 121 6.13 -33.46 1.58
C LEU A 121 5.24 -33.92 2.74
N ASN A 122 4.03 -34.41 2.45
CA ASN A 122 3.12 -34.90 3.49
C ASN A 122 3.61 -36.20 4.13
N ALA A 123 4.33 -37.06 3.39
CA ALA A 123 4.89 -38.31 3.91
C ALA A 123 6.07 -38.09 4.89
N LEU A 124 6.68 -36.90 4.89
CA LEU A 124 7.77 -36.58 5.83
C LEU A 124 7.27 -36.33 7.27
N GLU A 125 5.95 -36.28 7.49
CA GLU A 125 5.31 -36.03 8.79
C GLU A 125 5.82 -34.74 9.48
N ARG A 126 6.19 -33.75 8.68
CA ARG A 126 6.68 -32.43 9.11
C ARG A 126 5.58 -31.36 8.95
N PRO A 127 4.98 -30.84 10.04
CA PRO A 127 3.94 -29.81 9.96
C PRO A 127 4.38 -28.52 9.22
N GLU A 128 5.63 -28.14 9.35
CA GLU A 128 6.26 -26.99 8.69
C GLU A 128 6.37 -27.18 7.16
N LEU A 129 6.44 -28.42 6.69
CA LEU A 129 6.42 -28.79 5.27
C LEU A 129 5.00 -29.11 4.75
N ASN A 130 3.96 -28.95 5.59
CA ASN A 130 2.59 -29.26 5.22
C ASN A 130 2.17 -28.51 3.96
N TYR A 131 1.76 -29.27 2.96
CA TYR A 131 1.41 -28.77 1.64
C TYR A 131 0.31 -27.70 1.66
N ASP A 132 -0.82 -28.00 2.32
CA ASP A 132 -1.98 -27.11 2.32
C ASP A 132 -1.68 -25.80 3.06
N GLY A 133 -0.82 -25.88 4.08
CA GLY A 133 -0.27 -24.73 4.78
C GLY A 133 0.57 -23.84 3.85
N ILE A 134 1.59 -24.39 3.19
CA ILE A 134 2.45 -23.64 2.26
C ILE A 134 1.64 -23.00 1.14
N LYS A 135 0.68 -23.74 0.58
CA LYS A 135 -0.21 -23.24 -0.47
C LYS A 135 -1.04 -22.06 0.01
N ARG A 136 -1.56 -22.13 1.24
CA ARG A 136 -2.33 -21.03 1.85
C ARG A 136 -1.45 -19.82 2.05
N ASP A 137 -0.26 -19.98 2.62
CA ASP A 137 0.64 -18.86 2.92
C ASP A 137 1.08 -18.12 1.65
N LEU A 138 1.37 -18.86 0.56
CA LEU A 138 1.66 -18.26 -0.75
C LEU A 138 0.45 -17.55 -1.35
N ARG A 139 -0.74 -18.14 -1.28
CA ARG A 139 -1.97 -17.46 -1.72
C ARG A 139 -2.22 -16.19 -0.93
N THR A 140 -1.99 -16.22 0.39
CA THR A 140 -2.05 -15.03 1.24
C THR A 140 -1.04 -13.99 0.76
N LEU A 141 0.21 -14.36 0.43
CA LEU A 141 1.21 -13.41 -0.09
C LEU A 141 0.74 -12.70 -1.37
N PHE A 142 0.12 -13.43 -2.30
CA PHE A 142 -0.38 -12.82 -3.54
C PHE A 142 -1.58 -11.91 -3.33
N ASN A 143 -2.48 -12.25 -2.41
CA ASN A 143 -3.67 -11.46 -2.12
C ASN A 143 -3.38 -10.29 -1.17
N ASP A 144 -2.48 -10.51 -0.21
CA ASP A 144 -2.11 -9.65 0.89
C ASP A 144 -0.61 -9.80 1.18
N PRO A 145 0.24 -9.00 0.52
CA PRO A 145 1.69 -9.12 0.65
C PRO A 145 2.19 -8.99 2.09
N GLN A 146 1.54 -8.19 2.93
CA GLN A 146 1.92 -8.02 4.33
C GLN A 146 1.57 -9.26 5.15
N ALA A 147 0.31 -9.69 5.15
CA ALA A 147 -0.09 -10.87 5.90
C ALA A 147 0.58 -12.16 5.40
N GLY A 148 0.80 -12.27 4.09
CA GLY A 148 1.50 -13.42 3.52
C GLY A 148 2.98 -13.42 3.80
N PHE A 149 3.62 -12.24 3.86
CA PHE A 149 4.99 -12.14 4.35
C PHE A 149 5.08 -12.62 5.80
N ASP A 150 4.17 -12.20 6.67
CA ASP A 150 4.13 -12.64 8.07
C ASP A 150 3.89 -14.15 8.17
N ALA A 151 2.96 -14.70 7.38
CA ALA A 151 2.68 -16.13 7.33
C ALA A 151 3.92 -16.94 6.88
N LEU A 152 4.57 -16.53 5.78
CA LEU A 152 5.76 -17.17 5.26
C LEU A 152 6.95 -17.02 6.20
N ARG A 153 7.12 -15.86 6.85
CA ARG A 153 8.13 -15.65 7.89
C ARG A 153 7.92 -16.62 9.05
N GLY A 154 6.68 -16.73 9.54
CA GLY A 154 6.32 -17.65 10.62
C GLY A 154 6.65 -19.10 10.27
N ARG A 155 6.26 -19.55 9.08
CA ARG A 155 6.60 -20.89 8.57
C ARG A 155 8.11 -21.09 8.43
N LEU A 156 8.81 -20.13 7.81
CA LEU A 156 10.26 -20.20 7.66
C LEU A 156 10.94 -20.29 9.03
N GLY A 157 10.42 -19.60 10.05
CA GLY A 157 10.86 -19.70 11.44
C GLY A 157 10.72 -21.10 12.05
N GLN A 158 9.81 -21.93 11.57
CA GLN A 158 9.60 -23.30 12.03
C GLN A 158 10.50 -24.33 11.34
N VAL A 159 11.01 -24.02 10.14
CA VAL A 159 11.96 -24.90 9.44
C VAL A 159 13.24 -24.96 10.25
N ASP A 160 13.63 -26.15 10.68
CA ASP A 160 14.86 -26.41 11.42
C ASP A 160 15.80 -27.34 10.64
N ARG A 161 16.99 -27.60 11.21
CA ARG A 161 17.95 -28.51 10.59
C ARG A 161 17.35 -29.89 10.34
N GLY A 162 16.57 -30.40 11.28
CA GLY A 162 15.93 -31.71 11.18
C GLY A 162 14.92 -31.80 10.04
N THR A 163 14.23 -30.69 9.74
CA THR A 163 13.33 -30.53 8.60
C THR A 163 14.11 -30.71 7.29
N LEU A 164 15.25 -30.02 7.17
CA LEU A 164 16.09 -30.07 5.97
C LEU A 164 16.78 -31.42 5.81
N VAL A 165 17.21 -32.03 6.92
CA VAL A 165 17.72 -33.41 6.93
C VAL A 165 16.64 -34.37 6.43
N ALA A 166 15.42 -34.32 6.96
CA ALA A 166 14.33 -35.20 6.53
C ALA A 166 14.01 -35.03 5.03
N LEU A 167 14.10 -33.80 4.53
CA LEU A 167 13.94 -33.52 3.11
C LEU A 167 15.07 -34.15 2.27
N LEU A 168 16.33 -33.98 2.65
CA LEU A 168 17.43 -34.47 1.82
C LEU A 168 17.76 -35.95 2.02
N SER A 169 17.51 -36.53 3.19
CA SER A 169 17.79 -37.94 3.48
C SER A 169 16.80 -38.90 2.82
N SER A 170 15.63 -38.41 2.42
CA SER A 170 14.64 -39.18 1.65
C SER A 170 15.02 -39.35 0.17
N ARG A 171 16.17 -38.80 -0.24
CA ARG A 171 16.69 -38.81 -1.61
C ARG A 171 17.95 -39.65 -1.70
N GLU A 172 17.88 -40.74 -2.46
CA GLU A 172 19.02 -41.65 -2.71
C GLU A 172 20.06 -41.06 -3.68
N ASP A 173 19.71 -39.98 -4.39
CA ASP A 173 20.55 -39.31 -5.39
C ASP A 173 21.56 -38.31 -4.79
N ILE A 174 21.59 -38.15 -3.46
CA ILE A 174 22.41 -37.13 -2.78
C ILE A 174 23.30 -37.79 -1.72
N SER A 175 24.61 -37.51 -1.78
CA SER A 175 25.55 -37.97 -0.75
C SER A 175 25.33 -37.23 0.57
N GLU A 176 25.64 -37.86 1.71
CA GLU A 176 25.50 -37.22 3.03
C GLU A 176 26.33 -35.93 3.14
N ALA A 177 27.53 -35.91 2.55
CA ALA A 177 28.40 -34.74 2.53
C ALA A 177 27.78 -33.58 1.73
N ASP A 178 27.17 -33.86 0.58
CA ASP A 178 26.49 -32.85 -0.22
C ASP A 178 25.19 -32.39 0.45
N ALA A 179 24.44 -33.30 1.07
CA ALA A 179 23.24 -32.97 1.84
C ALA A 179 23.58 -31.99 2.97
N ASN A 180 24.62 -32.25 3.77
CA ASN A 180 25.05 -31.35 4.83
C ASN A 180 25.47 -29.97 4.29
N ARG A 181 26.20 -29.92 3.16
CA ARG A 181 26.57 -28.65 2.53
C ARG A 181 25.36 -27.85 2.09
N ILE A 182 24.36 -28.50 1.49
CA ILE A 182 23.10 -27.86 1.07
C ILE A 182 22.36 -27.34 2.29
N ILE A 183 22.27 -28.13 3.36
CA ILE A 183 21.60 -27.73 4.61
C ILE A 183 22.24 -26.47 5.17
N ASP A 184 23.58 -26.43 5.30
CA ASP A 184 24.28 -25.27 5.85
C ASP A 184 24.02 -23.99 5.04
N GLN A 185 23.97 -24.10 3.71
CA GLN A 185 23.65 -22.99 2.82
C GLN A 185 22.21 -22.50 3.00
N VAL A 186 21.25 -23.43 3.07
CA VAL A 186 19.84 -23.13 3.26
C VAL A 186 19.60 -22.50 4.63
N GLU A 187 20.26 -22.99 5.69
CA GLU A 187 20.20 -22.42 7.03
C GLU A 187 20.74 -20.99 7.07
N GLY A 188 21.88 -20.74 6.41
CA GLY A 188 22.46 -19.39 6.31
C GLY A 188 21.56 -18.41 5.56
N ALA A 189 20.97 -18.84 4.44
CA ALA A 189 19.98 -18.06 3.69
C ALA A 189 18.73 -17.79 4.53
N ARG A 190 18.19 -18.82 5.20
CA ARG A 190 17.03 -18.72 6.10
C ARG A 190 17.29 -17.71 7.20
N PHE A 191 18.41 -17.82 7.90
CA PHE A 191 18.79 -16.91 8.98
C PHE A 191 18.85 -15.47 8.47
N SER A 192 19.48 -15.26 7.32
CA SER A 192 19.59 -13.94 6.69
C SER A 192 18.23 -13.33 6.36
N VAL A 193 17.29 -14.13 5.83
CA VAL A 193 15.93 -13.67 5.52
C VAL A 193 15.16 -13.32 6.80
N LEU A 194 15.18 -14.19 7.80
CA LEU A 194 14.49 -13.95 9.08
C LEU A 194 15.03 -12.71 9.80
N GLN A 195 16.35 -12.51 9.79
CA GLN A 195 16.98 -11.34 10.39
C GLN A 195 16.59 -10.04 9.65
N ARG A 196 16.56 -10.06 8.32
CA ARG A 196 16.08 -8.90 7.54
C ARG A 196 14.60 -8.62 7.81
N ALA A 197 13.78 -9.67 7.89
CA ALA A 197 12.36 -9.54 8.22
C ALA A 197 12.14 -8.89 9.58
N GLU A 198 12.94 -9.27 10.58
CA GLU A 198 12.88 -8.69 11.91
C GLU A 198 13.26 -7.21 11.92
N ARG A 199 14.35 -6.85 11.23
CA ARG A 199 14.75 -5.43 11.08
C ARG A 199 13.65 -4.60 10.41
N LEU A 200 13.06 -5.10 9.33
CA LEU A 200 11.96 -4.42 8.63
C LEU A 200 10.77 -4.18 9.56
N GLN A 201 10.39 -5.17 10.37
CA GLN A 201 9.30 -5.03 11.34
C GLN A 201 9.62 -3.99 12.41
N GLN A 202 10.83 -4.01 12.96
CA GLN A 202 11.27 -3.03 13.95
C GLN A 202 11.30 -1.61 13.35
N ASP A 203 11.81 -1.45 12.14
CA ASP A 203 11.88 -0.16 11.46
C ASP A 203 10.46 0.38 11.16
N ALA A 204 9.54 -0.47 10.72
CA ALA A 204 8.15 -0.11 10.50
C ALA A 204 7.47 0.35 11.80
N GLN A 205 7.67 -0.37 12.92
CA GLN A 205 7.14 0.01 14.22
C GLN A 205 7.69 1.37 14.68
N ARG A 206 9.01 1.58 14.58
CA ARG A 206 9.65 2.86 14.91
C ARG A 206 9.08 4.02 14.08
N ARG A 207 8.85 3.81 12.78
CA ARG A 207 8.26 4.81 11.89
C ARG A 207 6.82 5.16 12.29
N ILE A 208 6.01 4.16 12.63
CA ILE A 208 4.63 4.38 13.10
C ILE A 208 4.62 5.17 14.41
N GLU A 209 5.48 4.82 15.37
CA GLU A 209 5.61 5.55 16.63
C GLU A 209 6.09 6.99 16.42
N ALA A 210 7.07 7.20 15.54
CA ALA A 210 7.54 8.53 15.17
C ALA A 210 6.41 9.37 14.55
N ALA A 211 5.63 8.80 13.62
CA ALA A 211 4.49 9.46 13.01
C ALA A 211 3.42 9.83 14.05
N LYS A 212 3.11 8.93 15.00
CA LYS A 212 2.17 9.21 16.11
C LYS A 212 2.65 10.36 16.99
N ARG A 213 3.93 10.35 17.40
CA ARG A 213 4.52 11.44 18.19
C ARG A 213 4.44 12.78 17.46
N GLN A 214 4.77 12.79 16.17
CA GLN A 214 4.72 14.00 15.37
C GLN A 214 3.29 14.54 15.20
N ALA A 215 2.32 13.66 14.99
CA ALA A 215 0.90 14.03 14.94
C ALA A 215 0.41 14.65 16.27
N GLN A 216 0.83 14.10 17.42
CA GLN A 216 0.51 14.66 18.74
C GLN A 216 1.09 16.06 18.93
N ILE A 217 2.38 16.25 18.60
CA ILE A 217 3.04 17.56 18.71
C ILE A 217 2.31 18.60 17.86
N GLN A 218 1.98 18.26 16.61
CA GLN A 218 1.26 19.19 15.74
C GLN A 218 -0.16 19.50 16.23
N ALA A 219 -0.86 18.52 16.80
CA ALA A 219 -2.18 18.74 17.39
C ALA A 219 -2.11 19.70 18.59
N ASP A 220 -1.11 19.53 19.46
CA ASP A 220 -0.89 20.40 20.62
C ASP A 220 -0.50 21.83 20.21
N GLU A 221 0.39 21.98 19.23
CA GLU A 221 0.75 23.30 18.67
C GLU A 221 -0.45 24.01 18.05
N THR A 222 -1.29 23.27 17.31
CA THR A 222 -2.51 23.81 16.70
C THR A 222 -3.52 24.23 17.77
N ARG A 223 -3.69 23.43 18.84
CA ARG A 223 -4.56 23.77 19.97
C ARG A 223 -4.07 25.01 20.70
N LYS A 224 -2.76 25.14 20.94
CA LYS A 224 -2.15 26.33 21.55
C LYS A 224 -2.38 27.57 20.69
N ALA A 225 -2.12 27.48 19.38
CA ALA A 225 -2.36 28.59 18.45
C ALA A 225 -3.84 28.99 18.38
N ALA A 226 -4.76 28.03 18.37
CA ALA A 226 -6.20 28.28 18.40
C ALA A 226 -6.64 28.94 19.71
N ALA A 227 -6.11 28.49 20.86
CA ALA A 227 -6.38 29.11 22.16
C ALA A 227 -5.88 30.57 22.21
N THR A 228 -4.68 30.85 21.70
CA THR A 228 -4.15 32.21 21.59
C THR A 228 -5.02 33.08 20.70
N ALA A 229 -5.45 32.57 19.55
CA ALA A 229 -6.35 33.30 18.65
C ALA A 229 -7.73 33.55 19.30
N ALA A 230 -8.29 32.56 20.01
CA ALA A 230 -9.55 32.70 20.73
C ALA A 230 -9.47 33.76 21.83
N TRP A 231 -8.35 33.83 22.56
CA TRP A 231 -8.13 34.88 23.56
C TRP A 231 -8.09 36.28 22.95
N TRP A 232 -7.43 36.45 21.80
CA TRP A 232 -7.44 37.73 21.08
C TRP A 232 -8.83 38.12 20.59
N LEU A 233 -9.61 37.17 20.07
CA LEU A 233 -11.00 37.42 19.64
C LEU A 233 -11.93 37.75 20.81
N PHE A 234 -11.73 37.11 21.96
CA PHE A 234 -12.47 37.43 23.18
C PHE A 234 -12.17 38.85 23.66
N ALA A 235 -10.90 39.24 23.71
CA ALA A 235 -10.49 40.58 24.11
C ALA A 235 -11.07 41.67 23.20
N THR A 236 -11.05 41.47 21.87
CA THR A 236 -11.62 42.43 20.93
C THR A 236 -13.14 42.53 21.03
N ALA A 237 -13.84 41.40 21.23
CA ALA A 237 -15.28 41.40 21.45
C ALA A 237 -15.67 42.15 22.73
N LEU A 238 -14.92 41.96 23.82
CA LEU A 238 -15.17 42.62 25.10
C LEU A 238 -14.96 44.15 25.03
N VAL A 239 -13.88 44.61 24.39
CA VAL A 239 -13.64 46.04 24.14
C VAL A 239 -14.75 46.65 23.28
N SER A 240 -15.18 45.93 22.24
CA SER A 240 -16.26 46.40 21.36
C SER A 240 -17.61 46.50 22.10
N ALA A 241 -17.91 45.54 22.97
CA ALA A 241 -19.11 45.56 23.81
C ALA A 241 -19.09 46.74 24.80
N ALA A 242 -17.96 47.00 25.45
CA ALA A 242 -17.79 48.13 26.37
C ALA A 242 -17.95 49.48 25.65
N ALA A 243 -17.35 49.65 24.47
CA ALA A 243 -17.50 50.85 23.65
C ALA A 243 -18.96 51.07 23.22
N SER A 244 -19.66 49.98 22.83
CA SER A 244 -21.07 50.04 22.43
C SER A 244 -21.99 50.40 23.61
N ALA A 245 -21.73 49.86 24.79
CA ALA A 245 -22.48 50.20 26.01
C ALA A 245 -22.26 51.66 26.44
N GLY A 246 -21.01 52.16 26.35
CA GLY A 246 -20.69 53.56 26.64
C GLY A 246 -21.32 54.54 25.64
N ALA A 247 -21.30 54.22 24.35
CA ALA A 247 -21.97 55.02 23.32
C ALA A 247 -23.49 55.04 23.49
N GLY A 248 -24.09 53.90 23.86
CA GLY A 248 -25.52 53.82 24.17
C GLY A 248 -25.92 54.64 25.39
N TRP A 249 -25.10 54.65 26.46
CA TRP A 249 -25.37 55.44 27.66
C TRP A 249 -25.30 56.96 27.40
N LEU A 250 -24.32 57.41 26.60
CA LEU A 250 -24.19 58.82 26.22
C LEU A 250 -25.29 59.30 25.27
N ALA A 251 -25.92 58.41 24.51
CA ALA A 251 -27.00 58.77 23.59
C ALA A 251 -28.38 58.96 24.28
N VAL A 252 -28.52 58.53 25.54
CA VAL A 252 -29.78 58.60 26.32
C VAL A 252 -29.74 59.73 27.36
N LEU A 253 -28.59 60.38 27.55
CA LEU A 253 -28.39 61.59 28.36
C LEU A 253 -28.54 62.85 27.51
#